data_AF-A0A1I2AB81-F1
#
_entry.id   AF-A0A1I2AB81-F1
#
_cell.length_a   1.000
_cell.length_b   1.000
_cell.length_c   1.000
_cell.angle_alpha   90.00
_cell.angle_beta   90.00
_cell.angle_gamma   90.00
#
_symmetry.space_group_name_H-M   'P 1'
#
loop_
_entity.id
_entity.type
_entity.pdbx_description
1 polymer ?
#
loop_
_entity_poly.entity_id
_entity_poly.type
_entity_poly.pdbx_seq_one_letter_code
_entity_poly.pdbx_strand_id
1 'polypeptide(L)' 'MPQHEIKVCPRCQAEFECKLGSIHLCQCTAVRLDESDRTYIREKYEDCLCLACMIALKNERKQKAFERKIRYFFNFMNFK' A
#
# COMPACT_ATOMS: atom_id res chain seq x y z
N MET A 1 18.28 -10.68 20.00
CA MET A 1 16.83 -10.92 20.16
C MET A 1 16.12 -10.34 18.94
N PRO A 2 15.20 -11.07 18.28
CA PRO A 2 14.42 -10.48 17.19
C PRO A 2 13.61 -9.30 17.75
N GLN A 3 13.69 -8.14 17.10
CA GLN A 3 12.89 -6.97 17.52
C GLN A 3 11.50 -7.08 16.91
N HIS A 4 10.50 -7.20 17.77
CA HIS A 4 9.09 -7.16 17.43
C HIS A 4 8.39 -6.16 18.34
N GLU A 5 7.51 -5.35 17.77
CA GLU A 5 6.75 -4.32 18.47
C GLU A 5 5.28 -4.41 18.08
N ILE A 6 4.38 -4.18 19.02
CA ILE A 6 2.97 -3.94 18.73
C ILE A 6 2.84 -2.47 18.32
N LYS A 7 2.35 -2.21 17.11
CA LYS A 7 2.06 -0.86 16.62
C LYS A 7 0.59 -0.69 16.35
N VAL A 8 0.12 0.54 16.37
CA VAL A 8 -1.21 0.92 15.88
C VAL A 8 -1.09 1.36 14.43
N CYS A 9 -1.85 0.75 13.53
CA CYS A 9 -1.86 1.14 12.12
C CYS A 9 -2.47 2.54 11.96
N PRO A 10 -1.75 3.56 11.44
CA PRO A 10 -2.26 4.92 11.35
C PRO A 10 -3.48 5.07 10.42
N ARG A 11 -3.72 4.10 9.53
CA ARG A 11 -4.87 4.09 8.62
C ARG A 11 -6.15 3.56 9.26
N CYS A 12 -6.09 2.39 9.90
CA CYS A 12 -7.29 1.71 10.41
C CYS A 12 -7.38 1.68 11.93
N GLN A 13 -6.38 2.23 12.63
CA GLN A 13 -6.28 2.27 14.09
C GLN A 13 -6.27 0.89 14.78
N ALA A 14 -6.09 -0.19 14.01
CA ALA A 14 -5.95 -1.53 14.55
C ALA A 14 -4.50 -1.79 14.98
N GLU A 15 -4.33 -2.50 16.10
CA GLU A 15 -3.04 -3.02 16.50
C GLU A 15 -2.56 -4.12 15.56
N PHE A 16 -1.26 -4.16 15.32
CA PHE A 16 -0.61 -5.22 14.56
C PHE A 16 0.82 -5.44 15.03
N GLU A 17 1.30 -6.66 14.87
CA GLU A 17 2.69 -6.99 15.19
C GLU A 17 3.61 -6.59 14.03
N CYS A 18 4.50 -5.64 14.30
CA CYS A 18 5.60 -5.24 13.43
C CYS A 18 6.86 -6.03 13.82
N LYS A 19 7.48 -6.73 12.87
CA LYS A 19 8.71 -7.50 13.09
C LYS A 19 9.87 -6.89 12.32
N LEU A 20 10.09 -5.57 12.44
CA LEU A 20 11.12 -4.85 11.68
C LEU A 20 12.53 -5.46 11.86
N GLY A 21 12.88 -5.86 13.10
CA GLY A 21 14.16 -6.52 13.40
C GLY A 21 14.26 -7.96 12.87
N SER A 22 13.21 -8.48 12.24
CA SER A 22 13.19 -9.75 11.52
C SER A 22 12.34 -9.56 10.27
N ILE A 23 12.76 -8.61 9.42
CA ILE A 23 11.97 -8.07 8.31
C ILE A 23 11.35 -9.15 7.41
N HIS A 24 12.03 -10.27 7.19
CA HIS A 24 11.53 -11.40 6.40
C HIS A 24 10.22 -12.00 6.95
N LEU A 25 9.97 -11.87 8.27
CA LEU A 25 8.78 -12.32 8.97
C LEU A 25 7.74 -11.21 9.17
N CYS A 26 8.05 -9.97 8.78
CA CYS A 26 7.16 -8.84 9.00
C CYS A 26 5.96 -8.88 8.05
N GLN A 27 4.81 -8.39 8.52
CA GLN A 27 3.60 -8.29 7.70
C GLN A 27 3.80 -7.52 6.39
N CYS A 28 4.76 -6.59 6.33
CA CYS A 28 5.05 -5.81 5.13
C CYS A 28 5.72 -6.62 4.00
N THR A 29 6.36 -7.76 4.30
CA THR A 29 6.93 -8.63 3.26
C THR A 29 5.91 -9.62 2.69
N ALA A 30 4.79 -9.83 3.38
CA ALA A 30 3.70 -10.70 2.91
C ALA A 30 2.93 -10.10 1.72
N VAL A 31 3.11 -8.81 1.43
CA VAL A 31 2.54 -8.14 0.25
C VAL A 31 3.64 -7.74 -0.74
N ARG A 32 3.47 -8.10 -2.01
CA ARG A 32 4.34 -7.60 -3.08
C ARG A 32 3.93 -6.19 -3.49
N LEU A 33 4.72 -5.20 -3.13
CA LEU A 33 4.54 -3.79 -3.52
C LEU A 33 5.59 -3.42 -4.57
N ASP A 34 5.15 -2.95 -5.75
CA ASP A 34 6.05 -2.35 -6.75
C ASP A 34 6.48 -0.93 -6.31
N GLU A 35 7.40 -0.30 -7.05
CA GLU A 35 7.91 1.01 -6.63
C GLU A 35 6.80 2.08 -6.58
N SER A 36 5.87 2.03 -7.53
CA SER A 36 4.73 2.94 -7.54
C SER A 36 3.72 2.69 -6.41
N ASP A 37 3.55 1.44 -5.96
CA ASP A 37 2.81 1.12 -4.73
C ASP A 37 3.50 1.75 -3.51
N ARG A 38 4.83 1.62 -3.41
CA ARG A 38 5.61 2.15 -2.29
C ARG A 38 5.58 3.66 -2.23
N THR A 39 5.75 4.35 -3.36
CA THR A 39 5.63 5.81 -3.43
C THR A 39 4.24 6.25 -2.99
N TYR A 40 3.18 5.61 -3.50
CA TYR A 40 1.80 5.93 -3.14
C TYR A 40 1.51 5.80 -1.64
N ILE A 41 2.13 4.81 -0.99
CA ILE A 41 2.00 4.60 0.45
C ILE A 41 2.80 5.65 1.23
N ARG A 42 4.06 5.90 0.86
CA ARG A 42 4.95 6.85 1.54
C ARG A 42 4.43 8.29 1.49
N GLU A 43 3.78 8.69 0.40
CA GLU A 43 3.14 10.01 0.29
C GLU A 43 1.97 10.22 1.27
N LYS A 44 1.47 9.15 1.91
CA LYS A 44 0.26 9.19 2.76
C LYS A 44 0.51 8.81 4.21
N TYR A 45 1.54 8.01 4.46
CA TYR A 45 1.80 7.42 5.77
C TYR A 45 3.31 7.38 6.04
N GLU A 46 3.70 7.92 7.18
CA GLU A 46 5.09 7.99 7.65
C GLU A 46 5.47 6.79 8.56
N ASP A 47 4.49 5.97 8.96
CA ASP A 47 4.70 4.80 9.83
C ASP A 47 4.17 3.51 9.19
N CYS A 48 4.52 2.38 9.80
CA CYS A 48 4.17 1.04 9.33
C CYS A 48 2.65 0.83 9.30
N LEU A 49 2.20 0.14 8.24
CA LEU A 49 0.81 -0.23 8.05
C LEU A 49 0.63 -1.74 8.26
N CYS A 50 -0.55 -2.15 8.74
CA CYS A 50 -0.91 -3.56 8.80
C CYS A 50 -1.08 -4.15 7.38
N LEU A 51 -0.95 -5.48 7.25
CA LEU A 51 -1.06 -6.17 5.96
C LEU A 51 -2.34 -5.83 5.19
N ALA A 52 -3.48 -5.83 5.88
CA ALA A 52 -4.78 -5.52 5.29
C ALA A 52 -4.80 -4.11 4.67
N CYS A 53 -4.23 -3.12 5.36
CA CYS A 53 -4.16 -1.76 4.86
C CYS A 53 -3.24 -1.63 3.64
N MET A 54 -2.09 -2.31 3.64
CA MET A 54 -1.19 -2.30 2.48
C MET A 54 -1.82 -2.93 1.24
N ILE A 55 -2.54 -4.06 1.39
CA ILE A 55 -3.28 -4.70 0.30
C ILE A 55 -4.36 -3.76 -0.25
N ALA A 56 -5.14 -3.13 0.62
CA ALA A 56 -6.19 -2.22 0.20
C ALA A 56 -5.63 -0.97 -0.54
N LEU A 57 -4.53 -0.38 -0.07
CA LEU A 57 -3.89 0.76 -0.77
C LEU A 57 -3.33 0.37 -2.14
N LYS A 58 -2.71 -0.81 -2.25
CA LYS A 58 -2.27 -1.37 -3.53
C LYS A 58 -3.43 -1.49 -4.53
N ASN A 59 -4.57 -2.02 -4.07
CA ASN A 59 -5.75 -2.17 -4.92
C ASN A 59 -6.34 -0.82 -5.34
N GLU A 60 -6.43 0.12 -4.39
CA GLU A 60 -6.91 1.49 -4.66
C GLU A 60 -6.05 2.21 -5.71
N ARG A 61 -4.71 2.13 -5.61
CA ARG A 61 -3.80 2.71 -6.61
C ARG A 61 -4.03 2.10 -8.00
N LYS A 62 -4.20 0.78 -8.08
CA LYS A 62 -4.45 0.08 -9.35
C LYS A 62 -5.78 0.49 -9.98
N GLN A 63 -6.83 0.63 -9.18
CA GLN A 63 -8.14 1.13 -9.63
C GLN A 63 -8.01 2.54 -10.21
N LYS A 64 -7.40 3.47 -9.47
CA LYS A 64 -7.14 4.84 -9.94
C LYS A 64 -6.32 4.89 -11.24
N ALA A 65 -5.29 4.03 -11.35
CA ALA A 65 -4.47 3.94 -12.54
C ALA A 65 -5.26 3.42 -13.75
N PHE A 66 -6.16 2.45 -13.55
CA PHE A 66 -7.03 1.91 -14.59
C PHE A 66 -8.07 2.93 -15.04
N GLU A 67 -8.76 3.58 -14.10
CA GLU A 67 -9.73 4.65 -14.39
C GLU A 67 -9.11 5.78 -15.19
N ARG A 68 -7.87 6.20 -14.85
CA ARG A 68 -7.14 7.22 -15.60
C ARG A 68 -6.87 6.79 -17.05
N LYS A 69 -6.49 5.52 -17.26
CA LYS A 69 -6.26 4.99 -18.61
C LYS A 69 -7.55 4.92 -19.42
N ILE A 70 -8.65 4.45 -18.81
CA ILE A 70 -9.97 4.43 -19.46
C ILE A 70 -10.38 5.84 -19.85
N ARG A 71 -10.25 6.81 -18.93
CA ARG A 71 -10.60 8.21 -19.20
C ARG A 71 -9.79 8.76 -20.37
N TYR A 72 -8.48 8.52 -20.38
CA TYR A 72 -7.61 8.95 -21.46
C TYR A 72 -8.01 8.32 -22.80
N PHE A 73 -8.29 7.01 -22.81
CA PHE A 73 -8.73 6.30 -24.00
C PHE A 73 -10.09 6.81 -24.51
N PHE A 74 -11.07 7.01 -23.63
CA PHE A 74 -12.37 7.54 -24.00
C PHE A 74 -12.23 8.96 -24.55
N ASN A 75 -11.45 9.82 -23.90
CA ASN A 75 -11.18 11.18 -24.40
C ASN A 75 -10.56 11.16 -25.81
N PHE A 76 -9.62 10.25 -26.07
CA PHE A 76 -9.03 10.06 -27.39
C PHE A 76 -10.07 9.63 -28.45
N MET A 77 -10.98 8.71 -28.11
CA MET A 77 -12.02 8.24 -29.03
C MET A 77 -13.10 9.28 -29.34
N ASN A 78 -13.37 10.22 -28.41
CA ASN A 78 -14.37 11.29 -28.61
C ASN A 78 -13.82 12.50 -29.39
N PHE A 79 -12.52 12.56 -29.65
CA PHE A 79 -11.89 13.64 -30.42
C PHE A 79 -11.78 13.32 -31.93
N LYS A 80 -12.36 12.20 -32.38
CA LYS A 80 -12.40 11.77 -33.77
C LYS A 80 -13.84 11.77 -34.26
#